data_AF-A0A0Q4KS43-F1
#
_entry.id   AF-A0A0Q4KS43-F1
#
_cell.length_a   1.000
_cell.length_b   1.000
_cell.length_c   1.000
_cell.angle_alpha   90.00
_cell.angle_beta   90.00
_cell.angle_gamma   90.00
#
_symmetry.space_group_name_H-M   'P 1'
#
loop_
_entity.id
_entity.type
_entity.pdbx_description
1 polymer ?
#
loop_
_entity_poly.entity_id
_entity_poly.type
_entity_poly.pdbx_seq_one_letter_code
_entity_poly.pdbx_strand_id
1 'polypeptide(L)'
;MTDDPDLRFLGLSLWIDGHQFPDADDYWDANWLLIRARMETNGARVECNGPILMTADIGRFRDQLAIMVKTLKGEAALQPLEPDLKVVLRI
;
A
#
# COMPACT_ATOMS: atom_id res chain seq x y z
N MET A 1 -0.21 17.47 11.51
CA MET A 1 1.11 16.99 11.05
C MET A 1 0.99 16.77 9.56
N THR A 2 1.90 17.35 8.79
CA THR A 2 1.89 17.48 7.32
C THR A 2 3.11 16.77 6.77
N ASP A 3 3.13 15.46 6.87
CA ASP A 3 4.12 14.59 6.25
C ASP A 3 3.62 14.17 4.85
N ASP A 4 4.54 14.16 3.87
CA ASP A 4 4.24 13.68 2.53
C ASP A 4 4.02 12.15 2.55
N PRO A 5 3.06 11.62 1.76
CA PRO A 5 2.85 10.19 1.67
C PRO A 5 4.02 9.51 0.94
N ASP A 6 4.42 8.34 1.43
CA ASP A 6 5.43 7.48 0.81
C ASP A 6 4.99 6.97 -0.57
N LEU A 7 3.69 6.73 -0.74
CA LEU A 7 3.08 6.31 -2.00
C LEU A 7 1.87 7.17 -2.34
N ARG A 8 1.79 7.61 -3.60
CA ARG A 8 0.66 8.37 -4.14
C ARG A 8 0.23 7.85 -5.50
N PHE A 9 -1.07 7.53 -5.63
CA PHE A 9 -1.68 7.05 -6.87
C PHE A 9 -3.03 7.73 -7.07
N LEU A 10 -3.11 8.68 -8.00
CA LEU A 10 -4.33 9.48 -8.22
C LEU A 10 -4.82 10.08 -6.89
N GLY A 11 -6.01 9.71 -6.43
CA GLY A 11 -6.60 10.14 -5.15
C GLY A 11 -6.08 9.42 -3.91
N LEU A 12 -5.33 8.32 -4.07
CA LEU A 12 -4.79 7.54 -2.95
C LEU A 12 -3.46 8.12 -2.46
N SER A 13 -3.35 8.30 -1.16
CA SER A 13 -2.11 8.59 -0.43
C SER A 13 -1.92 7.54 0.66
N LEU A 14 -0.71 7.03 0.82
CA LEU A 14 -0.35 6.02 1.81
C LEU A 14 0.95 6.42 2.51
N TRP A 15 0.93 6.32 3.85
CA TRP A 15 2.06 6.58 4.74
C TRP A 15 2.41 5.28 5.47
N ILE A 16 3.70 4.99 5.58
CA ILE A 16 4.25 3.89 6.37
C ILE A 16 4.85 4.48 7.64
N ASP A 17 4.14 4.28 8.76
CA ASP A 17 4.55 4.84 10.05
C ASP A 17 5.62 3.97 10.74
N GLY A 18 5.78 2.71 10.30
CA GLY A 18 6.81 1.79 10.77
C GLY A 18 6.38 0.33 10.67
N HIS A 19 7.11 -0.54 11.37
CA HIS A 19 6.74 -1.94 11.54
C HIS A 19 5.80 -2.12 12.75
N GLN A 20 4.85 -3.05 12.69
CA GLN A 20 3.99 -3.40 13.83
C GLN A 20 4.80 -4.03 14.97
N PHE A 21 5.76 -4.89 14.61
CA PHE A 21 6.65 -5.57 15.55
C PHE A 21 8.12 -5.26 15.18
N PRO A 22 8.67 -4.11 15.60
CA PRO A 22 10.00 -3.66 15.18
C PRO A 22 11.15 -4.59 15.60
N ASP A 23 10.94 -5.35 16.68
CA ASP A 23 11.95 -6.25 17.26
C ASP A 23 11.79 -7.70 16.80
N ALA A 24 10.80 -8.01 15.94
CA ALA A 24 10.60 -9.35 15.40
C ALA A 24 11.67 -9.66 14.33
N ASP A 25 12.12 -10.91 14.30
CA ASP A 25 13.12 -11.41 13.35
C ASP A 25 12.59 -12.55 12.46
N ASP A 26 11.36 -12.99 12.67
CA ASP A 26 10.68 -13.96 11.82
C ASP A 26 9.95 -13.29 10.66
N TYR A 27 9.70 -14.07 9.61
CA TYR A 27 9.08 -13.56 8.40
C TYR A 27 7.66 -13.01 8.62
N TRP A 28 6.88 -13.55 9.54
CA TRP A 28 5.49 -13.13 9.68
C TRP A 28 5.42 -11.80 10.42
N ASP A 29 5.97 -11.73 11.62
CA ASP A 29 5.84 -10.54 12.46
C ASP A 29 6.73 -9.39 11.98
N ALA A 30 7.94 -9.67 11.48
CA ALA A 30 8.86 -8.63 11.02
C ALA A 30 8.37 -7.89 9.78
N ASN A 31 7.41 -8.43 9.01
CA ASN A 31 6.97 -7.82 7.76
C ASN A 31 5.70 -6.98 7.86
N TRP A 32 4.98 -7.00 8.99
CA TRP A 32 3.79 -6.19 9.18
C TRP A 32 4.11 -4.70 9.33
N LEU A 33 3.37 -3.86 8.60
CA LEU A 33 3.55 -2.41 8.57
C LEU A 33 2.37 -1.70 9.21
N LEU A 34 2.65 -0.77 10.12
CA LEU A 34 1.67 0.22 10.56
C LEU A 34 1.55 1.28 9.48
N ILE A 35 0.36 1.43 8.92
CA ILE A 35 0.11 2.38 7.83
C ILE A 35 -1.04 3.32 8.16
N ARG A 36 -1.02 4.47 7.48
CA ARG A 36 -2.21 5.29 7.24
C ARG A 36 -2.46 5.32 5.74
N ALA A 37 -3.71 5.19 5.33
CA ALA A 37 -4.11 5.35 3.94
C ALA A 37 -5.30 6.28 3.84
N ARG A 38 -5.31 7.08 2.78
CA ARG A 38 -6.38 8.02 2.48
C ARG A 38 -6.70 7.98 1.00
N MET A 39 -7.97 7.80 0.66
CA MET A 39 -8.49 7.96 -0.69
C MET A 39 -9.36 9.22 -0.76
N GLU A 40 -8.99 10.15 -1.64
CA GLU A 40 -9.74 11.38 -1.92
C GLU A 40 -10.22 11.41 -3.37
N THR A 41 -11.51 11.67 -3.55
CA THR A 41 -12.13 11.91 -4.86
C THR A 41 -13.11 13.09 -4.73
N ASN A 42 -13.72 13.51 -5.83
CA ASN A 42 -14.61 14.67 -5.84
C ASN A 42 -15.80 14.45 -4.87
N GLY A 43 -15.76 15.13 -3.73
CA GLY A 43 -16.80 15.08 -2.70
C GLY A 43 -16.71 13.92 -1.69
N ALA A 44 -15.68 13.07 -1.75
CA ALA A 44 -15.54 11.96 -0.81
C ALA A 44 -14.09 11.75 -0.33
N ARG A 45 -13.95 11.42 0.95
CA ARG A 45 -12.69 11.08 1.61
C ARG A 45 -12.92 9.85 2.48
N VAL A 46 -12.08 8.84 2.31
CA VAL A 46 -12.06 7.62 3.12
C VAL A 46 -10.66 7.43 3.68
N GLU A 47 -10.56 7.05 4.94
CA GLU A 47 -9.29 6.80 5.63
C GLU A 47 -9.34 5.44 6.34
N CYS A 48 -8.21 4.75 6.33
CA CYS A 48 -7.97 3.58 7.16
C CYS A 48 -6.55 3.62 7.71
N ASN A 49 -6.34 2.92 8.82
CA ASN A 49 -5.03 2.82 9.46
C ASN A 49 -4.90 1.48 10.20
N GLY A 50 -3.66 1.12 10.53
CA GLY A 50 -3.34 -0.07 11.29
C GLY A 50 -2.40 -1.02 10.55
N PRO A 51 -2.17 -2.22 11.12
CA PRO A 51 -1.29 -3.23 10.54
C PRO A 51 -2.01 -4.02 9.43
N ILE A 52 -2.32 -3.36 8.31
CA ILE A 52 -3.13 -3.97 7.23
C ILE A 52 -2.35 -4.32 5.97
N LEU A 53 -1.03 -4.08 5.97
CA LEU A 53 -0.12 -4.39 4.88
C LEU A 53 1.14 -5.05 5.41
N MET A 54 1.69 -5.96 4.62
CA MET A 54 3.06 -6.43 4.76
C MET A 54 3.99 -5.79 3.73
N THR A 55 5.29 -5.71 4.03
CA THR A 55 6.34 -5.33 3.06
C THR A 55 6.28 -6.17 1.78
N ALA A 56 5.94 -7.46 1.89
CA ALA A 56 5.77 -8.38 0.77
C ALA A 56 4.62 -7.98 -0.16
N ASP A 57 3.55 -7.36 0.35
CA ASP A 57 2.44 -6.87 -0.46
C ASP A 57 2.90 -5.71 -1.35
N ILE A 58 3.66 -4.77 -0.76
CA ILE A 58 4.28 -3.65 -1.48
C ILE A 58 5.28 -4.15 -2.52
N GLY A 59 6.10 -5.14 -2.16
CA GLY A 59 7.07 -5.77 -3.07
C GLY A 59 6.41 -6.38 -4.30
N ARG A 60 5.36 -7.19 -4.11
CA ARG A 60 4.59 -7.77 -5.24
C ARG A 60 3.95 -6.70 -6.11
N PHE A 61 3.37 -5.66 -5.50
CA PHE A 61 2.76 -4.55 -6.22
C PHE A 61 3.79 -3.78 -7.07
N ARG A 62 4.97 -3.47 -6.51
CA ARG A 62 6.09 -2.85 -7.24
C ARG A 62 6.49 -3.68 -8.46
N ASP A 63 6.61 -5.00 -8.30
CA ASP A 63 7.03 -5.88 -9.38
C ASP A 63 5.99 -5.93 -10.51
N GLN A 64 4.69 -5.90 -10.18
CA GLN A 64 3.61 -5.78 -11.16
C GLN A 64 3.64 -4.43 -11.89
N LEU A 65 3.88 -3.32 -11.18
CA LEU A 65 4.03 -1.99 -11.80
C LEU A 65 5.21 -1.96 -12.78
N ALA A 66 6.34 -2.58 -12.42
CA ALA A 66 7.50 -2.67 -13.29
C ALA A 66 7.20 -3.45 -14.58
N ILE A 67 6.34 -4.48 -14.52
CA ILE A 67 5.86 -5.20 -15.70
C ILE A 67 4.94 -4.30 -16.53
N MET A 68 3.95 -3.65 -15.92
CA MET A 68 3.01 -2.77 -16.62
C MET A 68 3.71 -1.63 -17.36
N VAL A 69 4.74 -1.01 -16.78
CA VAL A 69 5.51 0.05 -17.45
C VAL A 69 6.25 -0.48 -18.68
N LYS A 70 6.78 -1.71 -18.61
CA LYS A 70 7.51 -2.33 -19.74
C LYS A 70 6.59 -2.74 -20.89
N THR A 71 5.39 -3.23 -20.56
CA THR A 71 4.43 -3.75 -21.56
C THR A 71 3.42 -2.72 -22.02
N LEU A 72 3.26 -1.62 -21.27
CA LEU A 72 2.19 -0.62 -21.41
C LEU A 72 0.79 -1.24 -21.39
N LYS A 73 0.64 -2.37 -20.69
CA LYS A 73 -0.60 -3.15 -20.61
C LYS A 73 -0.67 -3.89 -19.27
N GLY A 74 -1.88 -4.09 -18.77
CA GLY A 74 -2.16 -5.03 -17.70
C GLY A 74 -2.59 -4.36 -16.40
N GLU A 75 -2.35 -5.05 -15.29
CA GLU A 75 -2.86 -4.70 -13.97
C GLU A 75 -1.80 -4.90 -12.89
N ALA A 76 -1.78 -3.97 -11.93
CA ALA A 76 -1.03 -4.08 -10.68
C ALA A 76 -2.01 -3.88 -9.54
N ALA A 77 -1.94 -4.77 -8.56
CA ALA A 77 -2.84 -4.79 -7.41
C ALA A 77 -2.05 -4.78 -6.10
N LEU A 78 -2.29 -3.77 -5.27
CA LEU A 78 -1.96 -3.81 -3.85
C LEU A 78 -3.15 -4.47 -3.14
N GLN A 79 -3.01 -5.78 -2.90
CA GLN A 79 -4.04 -6.63 -2.32
C GLN A 79 -3.45 -7.44 -1.16
N PRO A 80 -3.42 -6.88 0.06
CA PRO A 80 -3.09 -7.62 1.27
C PRO A 80 -4.10 -8.73 1.58
N LEU A 81 -3.76 -9.52 2.61
CA LEU A 81 -4.68 -10.48 3.22
C LEU A 81 -5.86 -9.76 3.91
N GLU A 82 -5.58 -8.64 4.57
CA GLU A 82 -6.61 -7.83 5.24
C GLU A 82 -7.52 -7.14 4.22
N PRO A 83 -8.85 -7.08 4.46
CA PRO A 83 -9.81 -6.61 3.47
C PRO A 83 -9.89 -5.07 3.39
N ASP A 84 -9.32 -4.35 4.34
CA ASP A 84 -9.50 -2.90 4.52
C ASP A 84 -8.89 -2.04 3.41
N LEU A 85 -7.94 -2.60 2.65
CA LEU A 85 -7.28 -1.90 1.57
C LEU A 85 -7.15 -2.81 0.34
N LYS A 86 -7.72 -2.36 -0.78
CA LYS A 86 -7.46 -2.95 -2.10
C LYS A 86 -7.30 -1.84 -3.13
N VAL A 87 -6.17 -1.82 -3.81
CA VAL A 87 -5.86 -0.84 -4.84
C VAL A 87 -5.53 -1.59 -6.12
N VAL A 88 -6.13 -1.15 -7.23
CA VAL A 88 -5.92 -1.75 -8.54
C VAL A 88 -5.67 -0.65 -9.54
N LEU A 89 -4.53 -0.72 -10.23
CA LEU A 89 -4.17 0.15 -11.34
C LEU A 89 -4.20 -0.63 -12.64
N ARG A 90 -4.74 -0.01 -13.70
CA ARG A 90 -4.94 -0.64 -15.01
C ARG A 90 -4.55 0.33 -16.12
N ILE A 91 -3.95 -0.21 -17.19
CA ILE A 91 -3.62 0.47 -18.44
C ILE A 91 -4.15 -0.36 -19.60
#